data_AF-A0A239H172-F1
#
_entry.id   AF-A0A239H172-F1
#
_cell.length_a   1.000
_cell.length_b   1.000
_cell.length_c   1.000
_cell.angle_alpha   90.00
_cell.angle_beta   90.00
_cell.angle_gamma   90.00
#
_symmetry.space_group_name_H-M   'P 1'
#
loop_
_entity.id
_entity.type
_entity.pdbx_description
1 polymer ?
#
loop_
_entity_poly.entity_id
_entity_poly.type
_entity_poly.pdbx_seq_one_letter_code
_entity_poly.pdbx_strand_id
1 'polypeptide(L)'
;MADSLAAPAPRRSRARRAPAATPPPVALFLPGIRKSPRNSAARVAELIAIKASKGPGTYVAQELSSPSKHLSEGRRVVDADGGAVLDLFTVDYHAALGLPDVAGTRIAPTIRRFGLALAHLVGAVLMLLSAGKRAKSTVAKFQLVLGLGAVFLLMLSAVFTGLAILVALGLWTEPAVPDTAADAVALGGTALTTWMFFSVRPAVARGAKLLEQVLAYAQDERHAAGVTGLVDSAIDDLLEQDPGRKVYVVGYSIGALIAMDFAFPRRSLAQPLDARHRDAIAGLVTVACPLDFVRLYFPTYADDRQERVPGLPWTNIYIPADILASNMVDGDDYAYAPAEQSPDVVTVAGVRPVCRRYTSQTLTYRNVWTRTGLLTHGGYWDEPERENCLHLVMRQICPETLADATAEPATATGGWRR
;
A
#
# COMPACT_ATOMS: atom_id res chain seq x y z
N MET A 1 6.48 82.50 -30.02
CA MET A 1 6.81 81.86 -28.73
C MET A 1 5.49 81.56 -28.03
N ALA A 2 4.99 80.35 -28.17
CA ALA A 2 3.78 79.87 -27.50
C ALA A 2 4.12 78.49 -26.93
N ASP A 3 4.38 78.45 -25.63
CA ASP A 3 4.71 77.23 -24.90
C ASP A 3 3.42 76.43 -24.62
N SER A 4 3.35 75.24 -25.21
CA SER A 4 2.30 74.26 -25.00
C SER A 4 2.59 73.49 -23.70
N LEU A 5 1.78 73.76 -22.66
CA LEU A 5 1.82 73.04 -21.39
C LEU A 5 1.22 71.64 -21.58
N ALA A 6 2.08 70.63 -21.65
CA ALA A 6 1.68 69.23 -21.69
C ALA A 6 1.05 68.79 -20.35
N ALA A 7 -0.12 68.15 -20.42
CA ALA A 7 -0.84 67.65 -19.26
C ALA A 7 -0.07 66.51 -18.54
N PRO A 8 -0.11 66.45 -17.20
CA PRO A 8 0.61 65.45 -16.43
C PRO A 8 0.02 64.05 -16.67
N ALA A 9 0.89 63.10 -17.01
CA ALA A 9 0.51 61.71 -17.22
C ALA A 9 -0.11 61.10 -15.95
N PRO A 10 -1.18 60.29 -16.06
CA PRO A 10 -1.83 59.67 -14.92
C PRO A 10 -0.83 58.78 -14.17
N ARG A 11 -0.62 59.09 -12.88
CA ARG A 11 0.14 58.26 -11.95
C ARG A 11 -0.52 56.88 -11.91
N ARG A 12 0.13 55.88 -12.55
CA ARG A 12 -0.24 54.47 -12.41
C ARG A 12 -0.18 54.13 -10.92
N SER A 13 -1.33 53.96 -10.29
CA SER A 13 -1.41 53.45 -8.92
C SER A 13 -0.72 52.10 -8.91
N ARG A 14 0.39 51.97 -8.19
CA ARG A 14 1.03 50.69 -7.90
C ARG A 14 -0.05 49.81 -7.26
N ALA A 15 -0.59 48.86 -8.03
CA ALA A 15 -1.49 47.85 -7.51
C ALA A 15 -0.79 47.20 -6.32
N ARG A 16 -1.40 47.32 -5.15
CA ARG A 16 -0.94 46.73 -3.91
C ARG A 16 -0.86 45.22 -4.17
N ARG A 17 0.36 44.68 -4.30
CA ARG A 17 0.60 43.27 -4.56
C ARG A 17 -0.14 42.49 -3.46
N ALA A 18 -1.17 41.74 -3.84
CA ALA A 18 -1.91 40.92 -2.89
C ALA A 18 -0.91 40.03 -2.13
N PRO A 19 -1.10 39.81 -0.82
CA PRO A 19 -0.25 38.89 -0.07
C PRO A 19 -0.18 37.56 -0.84
N ALA A 20 1.03 37.02 -0.99
CA ALA A 20 1.24 35.76 -1.69
C ALA A 20 0.34 34.71 -1.03
N ALA A 21 -0.58 34.12 -1.79
CA ALA A 21 -1.46 33.08 -1.28
C ALA A 21 -0.60 31.94 -0.73
N THR A 22 -0.88 31.51 0.50
CA THR A 22 -0.24 30.35 1.10
C THR A 22 -0.44 29.14 0.17
N PRO A 23 0.61 28.38 -0.17
CA PRO A 23 0.45 27.22 -1.04
C PRO A 23 -0.50 26.21 -0.40
N PRO A 24 -1.35 25.52 -1.18
CA PRO A 24 -2.25 24.52 -0.64
C PRO A 24 -1.45 23.36 -0.02
N PRO A 25 -2.02 22.63 0.94
CA PRO A 25 -1.38 21.40 1.43
C PRO A 25 -1.10 20.42 0.28
N VAL A 26 -0.16 19.51 0.50
CA VAL A 26 0.17 18.45 -0.45
C VAL A 26 0.05 17.07 0.20
N ALA A 27 -0.51 16.12 -0.53
CA ALA A 27 -0.48 14.70 -0.19
C ALA A 27 0.53 13.97 -1.07
N LEU A 28 1.57 13.40 -0.45
CA LEU A 28 2.49 12.48 -1.11
C LEU A 28 1.92 11.07 -1.02
N PHE A 29 1.41 10.58 -2.15
CA PHE A 29 0.76 9.28 -2.24
C PHE A 29 1.78 8.19 -2.57
N LEU A 30 1.91 7.21 -1.66
CA LEU A 30 2.68 5.99 -1.87
C LEU A 30 1.68 4.87 -2.24
N PRO A 31 1.53 4.56 -3.54
CA PRO A 31 0.60 3.52 -4.00
C PRO A 31 0.99 2.14 -3.47
N GLY A 32 0.14 1.14 -3.64
CA GLY A 32 0.50 -0.27 -3.43
C GLY A 32 1.51 -0.82 -4.46
N ILE A 33 1.93 -2.09 -4.28
CA ILE A 33 3.02 -2.69 -5.07
C ILE A 33 2.72 -2.83 -6.57
N ARG A 34 1.44 -2.93 -6.93
CA ARG A 34 1.01 -3.03 -8.32
C ARG A 34 0.78 -1.63 -8.88
N LYS A 35 1.53 -1.29 -9.93
CA LYS A 35 1.24 -0.14 -10.78
C LYS A 35 -0.11 -0.38 -11.48
N SER A 36 -1.08 0.47 -11.19
CA SER A 36 -2.41 0.45 -11.79
C SER A 36 -2.94 1.87 -11.83
N PRO A 37 -3.60 2.30 -12.91
CA PRO A 37 -4.27 3.60 -12.95
C PRO A 37 -5.30 3.79 -11.83
N ARG A 38 -5.84 2.69 -11.26
CA ARG A 38 -6.76 2.74 -10.11
C ARG A 38 -6.08 3.06 -8.77
N ASN A 39 -4.76 2.94 -8.72
CA ASN A 39 -3.93 3.06 -7.53
C ASN A 39 -2.83 4.09 -7.81
N SER A 40 -3.26 5.33 -8.01
CA SER A 40 -2.46 6.42 -8.57
C SER A 40 -2.95 7.74 -8.00
N ALA A 41 -2.07 8.73 -7.83
CA ALA A 41 -2.47 10.06 -7.33
C ALA A 41 -3.52 10.70 -8.24
N ALA A 42 -3.44 10.46 -9.55
CA ALA A 42 -4.43 10.94 -10.51
C ALA A 42 -5.84 10.47 -10.17
N ARG A 43 -6.00 9.17 -9.93
CA ARG A 43 -7.30 8.59 -9.56
C ARG A 43 -7.76 9.02 -8.18
N VAL A 44 -6.85 9.08 -7.20
CA VAL A 44 -7.18 9.52 -5.85
C VAL A 44 -7.69 10.96 -5.84
N ALA A 45 -7.03 11.86 -6.58
CA ALA A 45 -7.45 13.25 -6.73
C ALA A 45 -8.84 13.40 -7.37
N GLU A 46 -9.10 12.65 -8.43
CA GLU A 46 -10.42 12.61 -9.09
C GLU A 46 -11.52 12.20 -8.11
N LEU A 47 -11.29 11.10 -7.37
CA LEU A 47 -12.27 10.60 -6.40
C LEU A 47 -12.47 11.57 -5.23
N ILE A 48 -11.41 12.25 -4.78
CA ILE A 48 -11.51 13.32 -3.78
C ILE A 48 -12.40 14.45 -4.30
N ALA A 49 -12.15 14.93 -5.53
CA ALA A 49 -12.93 16.01 -6.13
C ALA A 49 -14.42 15.62 -6.27
N ILE A 50 -14.70 14.40 -6.73
CA ILE A 50 -16.07 13.88 -6.85
C ILE A 50 -16.76 13.84 -5.47
N LYS A 51 -16.09 13.31 -4.44
CA LYS A 51 -16.67 13.20 -3.10
C LYS A 51 -16.83 14.55 -2.41
N ALA A 52 -15.87 15.46 -2.58
CA ALA A 52 -15.96 16.82 -2.08
C ALA A 52 -17.13 17.59 -2.70
N SER A 53 -17.50 17.27 -3.95
CA SER A 53 -18.53 18.01 -4.68
C SER A 53 -19.97 17.77 -4.20
N LYS A 54 -20.27 16.65 -3.52
CA LYS A 54 -21.62 16.29 -3.02
C LYS A 54 -22.79 16.55 -4.01
N GLY A 55 -22.53 16.56 -5.32
CA GLY A 55 -23.43 17.15 -6.32
C GLY A 55 -22.66 17.61 -7.57
N PRO A 56 -23.28 18.38 -8.48
CA PRO A 56 -22.63 18.77 -9.73
C PRO A 56 -21.43 19.71 -9.50
N GLY A 57 -20.22 19.14 -9.64
CA GLY A 57 -19.02 19.79 -10.19
C GLY A 57 -18.33 20.90 -9.40
N THR A 58 -18.55 21.04 -8.09
CA THR A 58 -17.92 22.14 -7.32
C THR A 58 -16.42 21.96 -7.10
N TYR A 59 -15.88 20.75 -7.29
CA TYR A 59 -14.44 20.51 -7.26
C TYR A 59 -14.00 19.76 -8.51
N VAL A 60 -12.81 20.09 -8.99
CA VAL A 60 -12.22 19.45 -10.18
C VAL A 60 -10.76 19.10 -9.91
N ALA A 61 -10.34 17.92 -10.35
CA ALA A 61 -8.93 17.54 -10.37
C ALA A 61 -8.28 18.02 -11.68
N GLN A 62 -7.29 18.88 -11.58
CA GLN A 62 -6.49 19.41 -12.69
C GLN A 62 -5.12 18.76 -12.71
N GLU A 63 -4.52 18.67 -13.90
CA GLU A 63 -3.12 18.24 -14.04
C GLU A 63 -2.16 19.27 -13.46
N LEU A 64 -1.14 18.78 -12.76
CA LEU A 64 -0.08 19.57 -12.20
C LEU A 64 1.26 18.99 -12.65
N SER A 65 2.15 19.84 -13.17
CA SER A 65 3.49 19.43 -13.52
C SER A 65 4.22 18.88 -12.29
N SER A 66 4.90 17.74 -12.45
CA SER A 66 5.73 17.23 -11.37
C SER A 66 6.87 18.21 -11.07
N PRO A 67 7.11 18.55 -9.80
CA PRO A 67 8.22 19.41 -9.40
C PRO A 67 9.57 18.69 -9.53
N SER A 68 9.59 17.36 -9.61
CA SER A 68 10.84 16.59 -9.62
C SER A 68 10.73 15.22 -10.27
N LYS A 69 11.87 14.54 -10.41
CA LYS A 69 11.98 13.16 -10.95
C LYS A 69 11.49 12.08 -9.97
N HIS A 70 11.32 12.42 -8.70
CA HIS A 70 10.89 11.49 -7.64
C HIS A 70 9.37 11.50 -7.44
N LEU A 71 8.71 12.50 -8.05
CA LEU A 71 7.28 12.70 -8.03
C LEU A 71 6.72 12.49 -9.44
N SER A 72 5.54 11.90 -9.52
CA SER A 72 4.82 11.69 -10.77
C SER A 72 3.32 11.90 -10.60
N GLU A 73 2.61 11.97 -11.73
CA GLU A 73 1.14 12.07 -11.78
C GLU A 73 0.55 13.19 -10.91
N GLY A 74 1.21 14.35 -10.89
CA GLY A 74 0.78 15.51 -10.13
C GLY A 74 -0.66 15.92 -10.48
N ARG A 75 -1.50 16.09 -9.46
CA ARG A 75 -2.84 16.64 -9.59
C ARG A 75 -3.10 17.73 -8.56
N ARG A 76 -3.93 18.69 -8.93
CA ARG A 76 -4.47 19.72 -8.05
C ARG A 76 -5.98 19.61 -7.97
N VAL A 77 -6.53 19.48 -6.78
CA VAL A 77 -7.96 19.65 -6.54
C VAL A 77 -8.22 21.15 -6.38
N VAL A 78 -9.08 21.70 -7.23
CA VAL A 78 -9.55 23.09 -7.14
C VAL A 78 -11.02 23.14 -6.77
N ASP A 79 -11.44 24.20 -6.09
CA ASP A 79 -12.85 24.52 -5.83
C ASP A 79 -13.54 25.19 -7.04
N ALA A 80 -14.79 25.59 -6.87
CA ALA A 80 -15.63 26.17 -7.91
C ALA A 80 -15.11 27.55 -8.38
N ASP A 81 -14.39 28.27 -7.53
CA ASP A 81 -13.80 29.58 -7.81
C ASP A 81 -12.37 29.46 -8.39
N GLY A 82 -11.88 28.23 -8.56
CA GLY A 82 -10.52 27.95 -9.01
C GLY A 82 -9.46 28.07 -7.91
N GLY A 83 -9.88 28.19 -6.65
CA GLY A 83 -9.02 28.15 -5.48
C GLY A 83 -8.37 26.77 -5.33
N ALA A 84 -7.07 26.73 -5.13
CA ALA A 84 -6.34 25.48 -4.95
C ALA A 84 -6.56 24.94 -3.53
N VAL A 85 -7.03 23.70 -3.41
CA VAL A 85 -7.42 23.09 -2.14
C VAL A 85 -6.39 22.07 -1.67
N LEU A 86 -5.91 21.23 -2.57
CA LEU A 86 -4.99 20.13 -2.27
C LEU A 86 -4.21 19.75 -3.53
N ASP A 87 -2.90 19.60 -3.42
CA ASP A 87 -2.12 18.92 -4.45
C ASP A 87 -1.82 17.49 -4.04
N LEU A 88 -1.73 16.59 -5.02
CA LEU A 88 -1.42 15.19 -4.83
C LEU A 88 -0.32 14.80 -5.81
N PHE A 89 0.69 14.09 -5.34
CA PHE A 89 1.74 13.51 -6.17
C PHE A 89 1.97 12.05 -5.82
N THR A 90 2.25 11.22 -6.80
CA THR A 90 2.71 9.85 -6.60
C THR A 90 4.21 9.86 -6.33
N VAL A 91 4.68 9.15 -5.30
CA VAL A 91 6.12 8.92 -5.07
C VAL A 91 6.55 7.66 -5.80
N ASP A 92 7.52 7.78 -6.72
CA ASP A 92 7.97 6.69 -7.59
C ASP A 92 8.99 5.76 -6.92
N TYR A 93 8.53 4.90 -6.02
CA TYR A 93 9.42 4.01 -5.25
C TYR A 93 9.58 2.59 -5.85
N HIS A 94 8.72 2.16 -6.79
CA HIS A 94 8.67 0.75 -7.22
C HIS A 94 9.97 0.23 -7.83
N ALA A 95 10.75 1.09 -8.50
CA ALA A 95 12.03 0.69 -9.08
C ALA A 95 13.03 0.29 -8.00
N ALA A 96 13.06 1.03 -6.88
CA ALA A 96 13.92 0.73 -5.73
C ALA A 96 13.40 -0.48 -4.92
N LEU A 97 12.09 -0.76 -4.95
CA LEU A 97 11.51 -1.97 -4.33
C LEU A 97 11.82 -3.25 -5.14
N GLY A 98 12.20 -3.12 -6.40
CA GLY A 98 12.57 -4.25 -7.26
C GLY A 98 13.75 -5.02 -6.68
N LEU A 99 13.61 -6.34 -6.58
CA LEU A 99 14.76 -7.22 -6.38
C LEU A 99 15.51 -7.35 -7.70
N PRO A 100 16.85 -7.37 -7.69
CA PRO A 100 17.62 -7.55 -8.91
C PRO A 100 17.18 -8.86 -9.57
N ASP A 101 16.71 -8.76 -10.83
CA ASP A 101 16.41 -9.95 -11.61
C ASP A 101 17.72 -10.74 -11.73
N VAL A 102 17.77 -11.91 -11.10
CA VAL A 102 18.92 -12.79 -11.25
C VAL A 102 18.93 -13.25 -12.71
N ALA A 103 19.70 -12.57 -13.55
CA ALA A 103 19.81 -12.87 -14.97
C ALA A 103 20.61 -14.16 -15.15
N GLY A 104 20.07 -15.11 -15.91
CA GLY A 104 20.76 -16.33 -16.29
C GLY A 104 19.82 -17.52 -16.45
N THR A 105 19.81 -18.11 -17.65
CA THR A 105 19.11 -19.36 -18.00
C THR A 105 19.85 -20.61 -17.51
N ARG A 106 20.89 -20.46 -16.68
CA ARG A 106 21.67 -21.58 -16.19
C ARG A 106 20.84 -22.39 -15.19
N ILE A 107 20.88 -23.71 -15.32
CA ILE A 107 20.11 -24.67 -14.52
C ILE A 107 20.40 -24.49 -13.02
N ALA A 108 21.67 -24.28 -12.63
CA ALA A 108 22.08 -24.16 -11.23
C ALA A 108 21.42 -22.97 -10.49
N PRO A 109 21.43 -21.72 -11.02
CA PRO A 109 20.67 -20.60 -10.46
C PRO A 109 19.16 -20.86 -10.30
N THR A 110 18.54 -21.59 -11.24
CA THR A 110 17.12 -21.93 -11.19
C THR A 110 16.82 -22.92 -10.06
N ILE A 111 17.63 -23.98 -9.92
CA ILE A 111 17.51 -24.94 -8.82
C ILE A 111 17.72 -24.24 -7.47
N ARG A 112 18.73 -23.38 -7.35
CA ARG A 112 18.97 -22.62 -6.12
C ARG A 112 17.79 -21.72 -5.75
N ARG A 113 17.20 -21.02 -6.73
CA ARG A 113 15.99 -20.19 -6.50
C ARG A 113 14.80 -21.02 -6.06
N PHE A 114 14.59 -22.17 -6.70
CA PHE A 114 13.52 -23.08 -6.29
C PHE A 114 13.71 -23.55 -4.85
N GLY A 115 14.92 -23.96 -4.48
CA GLY A 115 15.25 -24.35 -3.11
C GLY A 115 15.05 -23.23 -2.09
N LEU A 116 15.46 -22.00 -2.42
CA LEU A 116 15.22 -20.83 -1.57
C LEU A 116 13.73 -20.51 -1.43
N ALA A 117 12.98 -20.50 -2.54
CA ALA A 117 11.53 -20.26 -2.53
C ALA A 117 10.79 -21.31 -1.70
N LEU A 118 11.18 -22.58 -1.82
CA LEU A 118 10.65 -23.67 -1.00
C LEU A 118 10.99 -23.49 0.49
N ALA A 119 12.23 -23.12 0.81
CA ALA A 119 12.65 -22.86 2.19
C ALA A 119 11.87 -21.68 2.80
N HIS A 120 11.71 -20.58 2.05
CA HIS A 120 10.90 -19.43 2.47
C HIS A 120 9.43 -19.81 2.66
N LEU A 121 8.88 -20.64 1.78
CA LEU A 121 7.50 -21.10 1.90
C LEU A 121 7.28 -22.01 3.10
N VAL A 122 8.19 -22.96 3.34
CA VAL A 122 8.13 -23.83 4.52
C VAL A 122 8.31 -23.00 5.79
N GLY A 123 9.27 -22.07 5.80
CA GLY A 123 9.46 -21.13 6.90
C GLY A 123 8.21 -20.28 7.15
N ALA A 124 7.58 -19.77 6.09
CA ALA A 124 6.31 -19.03 6.15
C ALA A 124 5.20 -19.83 6.83
N VAL A 125 5.01 -21.09 6.40
CA VAL A 125 3.98 -21.98 6.95
C VAL A 125 4.29 -22.30 8.41
N LEU A 126 5.53 -22.66 8.74
CA LEU A 126 5.93 -22.97 10.11
C LEU A 126 5.76 -21.76 11.03
N MET A 127 6.17 -20.57 10.60
CA MET A 127 5.99 -19.32 11.34
C MET A 127 4.50 -18.99 11.53
N LEU A 128 3.68 -19.16 10.49
CA LEU A 128 2.24 -18.93 10.59
C LEU A 128 1.56 -19.88 11.57
N LEU A 129 2.00 -21.14 11.62
CA LEU A 129 1.54 -22.15 12.57
C LEU A 129 2.07 -21.89 14.00
N SER A 130 3.30 -21.39 14.13
CA SER A 130 3.94 -21.09 15.41
C SER A 130 3.67 -19.67 15.93
N ALA A 131 2.96 -18.82 15.17
CA ALA A 131 2.67 -17.44 15.53
C ALA A 131 1.76 -17.38 16.77
N GLY A 132 2.40 -17.38 17.95
CA GLY A 132 1.76 -17.34 19.25
C GLY A 132 1.07 -16.01 19.57
N LYS A 133 1.49 -14.91 18.92
CA LYS A 133 0.78 -13.63 19.01
C LYS A 133 -0.47 -13.67 18.11
N ARG A 134 -1.62 -13.30 18.67
CA ARG A 134 -2.85 -13.08 17.92
C ARG A 134 -2.67 -11.73 17.21
N ALA A 135 -2.27 -11.76 15.95
CA ALA A 135 -2.31 -10.59 15.06
C ALA A 135 -3.38 -10.73 13.97
N LYS A 136 -3.93 -11.95 13.83
CA LYS A 136 -4.92 -12.34 12.82
C LYS A 136 -5.87 -13.40 13.38
N SER A 137 -7.13 -13.33 12.95
CA SER A 137 -8.15 -14.33 13.27
C SER A 137 -7.76 -15.71 12.74
N THR A 138 -8.31 -16.77 13.33
CA THR A 138 -8.10 -18.15 12.86
C THR A 138 -8.56 -18.34 11.42
N VAL A 139 -9.62 -17.65 10.99
CA VAL A 139 -10.13 -17.69 9.61
C VAL A 139 -9.14 -17.05 8.64
N ALA A 140 -8.58 -15.88 8.99
CA ALA A 140 -7.56 -15.22 8.18
C ALA A 140 -6.28 -16.08 8.09
N LYS A 141 -5.81 -16.64 9.23
CA LYS A 141 -4.68 -17.59 9.25
C LYS A 141 -4.95 -18.80 8.36
N PHE A 142 -6.16 -19.38 8.40
CA PHE A 142 -6.54 -20.49 7.54
C PHE A 142 -6.53 -20.11 6.04
N GLN A 143 -7.05 -18.93 5.67
CA GLN A 143 -6.99 -18.44 4.30
C GLN A 143 -5.55 -18.22 3.82
N LEU A 144 -4.66 -17.72 4.69
CA LEU A 144 -3.23 -17.59 4.41
C LEU A 144 -2.57 -18.97 4.22
N VAL A 145 -2.86 -19.95 5.08
CA VAL A 145 -2.37 -21.33 4.94
C VAL A 145 -2.84 -21.94 3.60
N LEU A 146 -4.11 -21.76 3.22
CA LEU A 146 -4.60 -22.25 1.92
C LEU A 146 -3.89 -21.58 0.75
N GLY A 147 -3.64 -20.26 0.84
CA GLY A 147 -2.86 -19.53 -0.16
C GLY A 147 -1.44 -20.06 -0.30
N LEU A 148 -0.73 -20.24 0.82
CA LEU A 148 0.63 -20.81 0.84
C LEU A 148 0.65 -22.28 0.38
N GLY A 149 -0.35 -23.08 0.77
CA GLY A 149 -0.51 -24.46 0.34
C GLY A 149 -0.73 -24.59 -1.17
N ALA A 150 -1.47 -23.66 -1.79
CA ALA A 150 -1.60 -23.62 -3.25
C ALA A 150 -0.27 -23.32 -3.95
N VAL A 151 0.54 -22.42 -3.39
CA VAL A 151 1.92 -22.16 -3.89
C VAL A 151 2.78 -23.42 -3.76
N PHE A 152 2.69 -24.12 -2.62
CA PHE A 152 3.42 -25.36 -2.37
C PHE A 152 3.06 -26.44 -3.39
N LEU A 153 1.76 -26.65 -3.62
CA LEU A 153 1.26 -27.65 -4.57
C LEU A 153 1.77 -27.40 -6.00
N LEU A 154 1.93 -26.14 -6.40
CA LEU A 154 2.45 -25.79 -7.73
C LEU A 154 3.96 -25.95 -7.85
N MET A 155 4.69 -25.69 -6.77
CA MET A 155 6.11 -26.04 -6.75
C MET A 155 6.28 -27.55 -6.86
N LEU A 156 5.46 -28.32 -6.16
CA LEU A 156 5.46 -29.77 -6.25
C LEU A 156 5.07 -30.25 -7.66
N SER A 157 4.07 -29.64 -8.29
CA SER A 157 3.70 -29.97 -9.67
C SER A 157 4.84 -29.70 -10.65
N ALA A 158 5.60 -28.61 -10.46
CA ALA A 158 6.78 -28.32 -11.27
C ALA A 158 7.88 -29.39 -11.13
N VAL A 159 8.09 -29.91 -9.91
CA VAL A 159 9.02 -31.02 -9.65
C VAL A 159 8.54 -32.29 -10.35
N PHE A 160 7.27 -32.65 -10.23
CA PHE A 160 6.71 -33.82 -10.92
C PHE A 160 6.79 -33.70 -12.43
N THR A 161 6.49 -32.53 -13.01
CA THR A 161 6.67 -32.29 -14.45
C THR A 161 8.13 -32.44 -14.86
N GLY A 162 9.08 -31.94 -14.07
CA GLY A 162 10.51 -32.11 -14.32
C GLY A 162 10.95 -33.58 -14.30
N LEU A 163 10.49 -34.35 -13.31
CA LEU A 163 10.76 -35.79 -13.21
C LEU A 163 10.16 -36.56 -14.40
N ALA A 164 8.92 -36.26 -14.79
CA ALA A 164 8.27 -36.87 -15.94
C ALA A 164 9.04 -36.62 -17.24
N ILE A 165 9.59 -35.41 -17.42
CA ILE A 165 10.46 -35.09 -18.57
C ILE A 165 11.74 -35.93 -18.54
N LEU A 166 12.38 -36.10 -17.37
CA LEU A 166 13.60 -36.91 -17.24
C LEU A 166 13.35 -38.38 -17.58
N VAL A 167 12.23 -38.94 -17.14
CA VAL A 167 11.80 -40.29 -17.50
C VAL A 167 11.57 -40.40 -19.01
N ALA A 168 10.82 -39.47 -19.60
CA ALA A 168 10.49 -39.49 -21.03
C ALA A 168 11.74 -39.39 -21.92
N LEU A 169 12.80 -38.74 -21.45
CA LEU A 169 14.10 -38.66 -22.13
C LEU A 169 15.02 -39.86 -21.88
N GLY A 170 14.58 -40.85 -21.08
CA GLY A 170 15.39 -42.01 -20.69
C GLY A 170 16.57 -41.66 -19.77
N LEU A 171 16.54 -40.47 -19.14
CA LEU A 171 17.58 -40.01 -18.21
C LEU A 171 17.32 -40.47 -16.77
N TRP A 172 16.13 -41.01 -16.50
CA TRP A 172 15.73 -41.57 -15.22
C TRP A 172 14.97 -42.87 -15.43
N THR A 173 15.43 -43.96 -14.81
CA THR A 173 14.71 -45.25 -14.81
C THR A 173 13.68 -45.24 -13.69
N GLU A 174 12.41 -45.45 -14.05
CA GLU A 174 11.34 -45.52 -13.06
C GLU A 174 11.54 -46.73 -12.12
N PRO A 175 11.18 -46.62 -10.82
CA PRO A 175 10.96 -47.79 -10.00
C PRO A 175 9.83 -48.62 -10.63
N ALA A 176 10.04 -49.92 -10.83
CA ALA A 176 9.04 -50.79 -11.46
C ALA A 176 7.70 -50.73 -10.69
N VAL A 177 6.70 -50.06 -11.27
CA VAL A 177 5.32 -50.05 -10.77
C VAL A 177 4.50 -51.02 -11.64
N PRO A 178 3.79 -52.01 -11.07
CA PRO A 178 3.04 -52.99 -11.85
C PRO A 178 1.73 -52.44 -12.46
N ASP A 179 1.33 -53.03 -13.60
CA ASP A 179 0.57 -52.42 -14.71
C ASP A 179 -0.94 -52.08 -14.56
N THR A 180 -1.33 -51.16 -15.47
CA THR A 180 -2.65 -50.81 -16.08
C THR A 180 -3.49 -49.71 -15.45
N ALA A 181 -3.90 -49.81 -14.18
CA ALA A 181 -4.62 -48.71 -13.53
C ALA A 181 -3.66 -47.58 -13.13
N ALA A 182 -2.43 -47.95 -12.77
CA ALA A 182 -1.37 -47.02 -12.42
C ALA A 182 -0.99 -46.11 -13.60
N ASP A 183 -0.96 -46.64 -14.83
CA ASP A 183 -0.56 -45.89 -16.03
C ASP A 183 -1.62 -44.86 -16.45
N ALA A 184 -2.90 -45.22 -16.36
CA ALA A 184 -3.99 -44.27 -16.65
C ALA A 184 -4.06 -43.15 -15.59
N VAL A 185 -3.82 -43.49 -14.31
CA VAL A 185 -3.70 -42.51 -13.22
C VAL A 185 -2.45 -41.65 -13.37
N ALA A 186 -1.33 -42.21 -13.82
CA ALA A 186 -0.09 -41.47 -14.08
C ALA A 186 -0.25 -40.51 -15.26
N LEU A 187 -0.87 -40.95 -16.37
CA LEU A 187 -1.17 -40.10 -17.53
C LEU A 187 -2.17 -39.00 -17.20
N GLY A 188 -3.28 -39.33 -16.53
CA GLY A 188 -4.28 -38.36 -16.08
C GLY A 188 -3.70 -37.36 -15.06
N GLY A 189 -2.89 -37.85 -14.12
CA GLY A 189 -2.17 -37.04 -13.14
C GLY A 189 -1.13 -36.13 -13.78
N THR A 190 -0.40 -36.61 -14.79
CA THR A 190 0.58 -35.82 -15.54
C THR A 190 -0.10 -34.75 -16.38
N ALA A 191 -1.22 -35.07 -17.05
CA ALA A 191 -2.00 -34.10 -17.80
C ALA A 191 -2.59 -33.02 -16.88
N LEU A 192 -3.15 -33.41 -15.73
CA LEU A 192 -3.70 -32.48 -14.74
C LEU A 192 -2.62 -31.58 -14.12
N THR A 193 -1.49 -32.14 -13.71
CA THR A 193 -0.36 -31.36 -13.14
C THR A 193 0.24 -30.43 -14.17
N THR A 194 0.38 -30.86 -15.43
CA THR A 194 0.83 -30.03 -16.54
C THR A 194 -0.14 -28.88 -16.81
N TRP A 195 -1.44 -29.16 -16.88
CA TRP A 195 -2.47 -28.12 -17.02
C TRP A 195 -2.45 -27.13 -15.85
N MET A 196 -2.46 -27.63 -14.60
CA MET A 196 -2.38 -26.78 -13.41
C MET A 196 -1.11 -25.94 -13.41
N PHE A 197 0.03 -26.51 -13.82
CA PHE A 197 1.27 -25.78 -13.96
C PHE A 197 1.08 -24.63 -14.95
N PHE A 198 0.62 -24.86 -16.18
CA PHE A 198 0.48 -23.76 -17.15
C PHE A 198 -0.59 -22.73 -16.77
N SER A 199 -1.73 -23.15 -16.21
CA SER A 199 -2.82 -22.23 -15.85
C SER A 199 -2.55 -21.43 -14.58
N VAL A 200 -1.90 -22.03 -13.57
CA VAL A 200 -1.77 -21.42 -12.24
C VAL A 200 -0.36 -20.86 -12.00
N ARG A 201 0.68 -21.36 -12.68
CA ARG A 201 2.05 -20.83 -12.57
C ARG A 201 2.13 -19.32 -12.75
N PRO A 202 1.47 -18.66 -13.73
CA PRO A 202 1.60 -17.22 -13.87
C PRO A 202 1.05 -16.47 -12.64
N ALA A 203 -0.06 -16.94 -12.07
CA ALA A 203 -0.66 -16.34 -10.89
C ALA A 203 0.22 -16.51 -9.65
N VAL A 204 0.77 -17.71 -9.46
CA VAL A 204 1.65 -18.00 -8.32
C VAL A 204 3.03 -17.40 -8.47
N ALA A 205 3.62 -17.36 -9.66
CA ALA A 205 4.88 -16.64 -9.89
C ALA A 205 4.74 -15.14 -9.55
N ARG A 206 3.61 -14.53 -9.93
CA ARG A 206 3.31 -13.14 -9.54
C ARG A 206 3.12 -12.98 -8.03
N GLY A 207 2.39 -13.91 -7.40
CA GLY A 207 2.17 -13.91 -5.95
C GLY A 207 3.46 -14.11 -5.15
N ALA A 208 4.29 -15.06 -5.57
CA ALA A 208 5.59 -15.35 -4.97
C ALA A 208 6.54 -14.16 -5.12
N LYS A 209 6.65 -13.55 -6.31
CA LYS A 209 7.47 -12.34 -6.51
C LYS A 209 7.01 -11.19 -5.60
N LEU A 210 5.70 -10.99 -5.46
CA LEU A 210 5.14 -9.98 -4.56
C LEU A 210 5.47 -10.28 -3.10
N LEU A 211 5.31 -11.53 -2.67
CA LEU A 211 5.65 -11.95 -1.31
C LEU A 211 7.15 -11.79 -1.04
N GLU A 212 8.00 -12.23 -1.97
CA GLU A 212 9.45 -12.10 -1.90
C GLU A 212 9.86 -10.63 -1.78
N GLN A 213 9.28 -9.73 -2.57
CA GLN A 213 9.54 -8.29 -2.47
C GLN A 213 9.15 -7.71 -1.11
N VAL A 214 7.98 -8.09 -0.57
CA VAL A 214 7.53 -7.61 0.74
C VAL A 214 8.42 -8.15 1.86
N LEU A 215 8.77 -9.44 1.81
CA LEU A 215 9.62 -10.06 2.84
C LEU A 215 11.05 -9.54 2.76
N ALA A 216 11.61 -9.38 1.57
CA ALA A 216 12.95 -8.82 1.39
C ALA A 216 13.01 -7.37 1.89
N TYR A 217 12.01 -6.55 1.55
CA TYR A 217 11.87 -5.20 2.09
C TYR A 217 11.80 -5.20 3.62
N ALA A 218 10.98 -6.07 4.21
CA ALA A 218 10.81 -6.12 5.65
C ALA A 218 12.03 -6.67 6.41
N GLN A 219 12.81 -7.54 5.78
CA GLN A 219 13.97 -8.20 6.37
C GLN A 219 15.26 -7.39 6.23
N ASP A 220 15.47 -6.76 5.07
CA ASP A 220 16.68 -5.98 4.79
C ASP A 220 16.43 -4.50 5.11
N GLU A 221 16.86 -4.09 6.31
CA GLU A 221 16.69 -2.71 6.79
C GLU A 221 17.39 -1.69 5.88
N ARG A 222 18.50 -2.06 5.22
CA ARG A 222 19.20 -1.15 4.31
C ARG A 222 18.43 -0.98 3.00
N HIS A 223 17.83 -2.06 2.51
CA HIS A 223 16.91 -1.99 1.37
C HIS A 223 15.73 -1.08 1.69
N ALA A 224 15.11 -1.27 2.87
CA ALA A 224 14.01 -0.41 3.32
C ALA A 224 14.42 1.06 3.41
N ALA A 225 15.59 1.36 4.02
CA ALA A 225 16.13 2.71 4.13
C ALA A 225 16.37 3.37 2.76
N GLY A 226 16.89 2.61 1.79
CA GLY A 226 17.09 3.10 0.42
C GLY A 226 15.79 3.49 -0.27
N VAL A 227 14.71 2.71 -0.06
CA VAL A 227 13.37 3.04 -0.59
C VAL A 227 12.79 4.26 0.12
N THR A 228 12.88 4.34 1.45
CA THR A 228 12.37 5.51 2.21
C THR A 228 13.15 6.79 1.91
N GLY A 229 14.42 6.69 1.49
CA GLY A 229 15.21 7.83 1.04
C GLY A 229 14.61 8.53 -0.19
N LEU A 230 13.86 7.83 -1.04
CA LEU A 230 13.14 8.45 -2.15
C LEU A 230 11.98 9.34 -1.69
N VAL A 231 11.35 9.00 -0.55
CA VAL A 231 10.33 9.84 0.07
C VAL A 231 10.96 11.11 0.63
N ASP A 232 12.15 10.98 1.22
CA ASP A 232 12.94 12.10 1.72
C ASP A 232 13.29 13.08 0.59
N SER A 233 13.87 12.58 -0.51
CA SER A 233 14.20 13.40 -1.68
C SER A 233 12.97 14.06 -2.31
N ALA A 234 11.84 13.34 -2.37
CA ALA A 234 10.60 13.89 -2.88
C ALA A 234 10.05 15.05 -2.03
N ILE A 235 10.22 14.99 -0.70
CA ILE A 235 9.84 16.08 0.19
C ILE A 235 10.81 17.26 0.04
N ASP A 236 12.11 17.00 -0.03
CA ASP A 236 13.12 18.05 -0.18
C ASP A 236 12.91 18.84 -1.47
N ASP A 237 12.72 18.15 -2.61
CA ASP A 237 12.43 18.78 -3.91
C ASP A 237 11.17 19.68 -3.84
N LEU A 238 10.13 19.21 -3.13
CA LEU A 238 8.89 19.96 -2.98
C LEU A 238 9.06 21.19 -2.09
N LEU A 239 9.83 21.09 -1.01
CA LEU A 239 10.07 22.19 -0.08
C LEU A 239 11.09 23.21 -0.63
N GLU A 240 11.94 22.81 -1.58
CA GLU A 240 12.80 23.74 -2.33
C GLU A 240 11.95 24.66 -3.23
N GLN A 241 10.93 24.11 -3.89
CA GLN A 241 10.03 24.88 -4.74
C GLN A 241 9.02 25.71 -3.94
N ASP A 242 8.39 25.11 -2.92
CA ASP A 242 7.34 25.74 -2.10
C ASP A 242 7.69 25.67 -0.60
N PRO A 243 8.56 26.55 -0.08
CA PRO A 243 8.93 26.54 1.33
C PRO A 243 7.73 26.73 2.28
N GLY A 244 7.70 26.00 3.39
CA GLY A 244 6.67 26.10 4.42
C GLY A 244 5.34 25.39 4.07
N ARG A 245 5.30 24.69 2.94
CA ARG A 245 4.15 23.91 2.51
C ARG A 245 3.90 22.72 3.44
N LYS A 246 2.63 22.48 3.79
CA LYS A 246 2.25 21.34 4.64
C LYS A 246 2.17 20.06 3.83
N VAL A 247 2.89 19.03 4.29
CA VAL A 247 3.03 17.74 3.61
C VAL A 247 2.37 16.64 4.41
N TYR A 248 1.48 15.89 3.78
CA TYR A 248 0.86 14.68 4.34
C TYR A 248 1.36 13.46 3.58
N VAL A 249 1.86 12.46 4.30
CA VAL A 249 2.31 11.21 3.70
C VAL A 249 1.16 10.22 3.74
N VAL A 250 0.70 9.77 2.56
CA VAL A 250 -0.45 8.87 2.43
C VAL A 250 0.00 7.59 1.76
N GLY A 251 0.09 6.50 2.52
CA GLY A 251 0.52 5.22 1.99
C GLY A 251 -0.62 4.21 1.90
N TYR A 252 -0.61 3.40 0.84
CA TYR A 252 -1.57 2.32 0.62
C TYR A 252 -0.89 0.97 0.44
N SER A 253 -1.41 -0.07 1.10
CA SER A 253 -0.84 -1.42 1.04
C SER A 253 0.65 -1.37 1.41
N ILE A 254 1.56 -1.92 0.60
CA ILE A 254 3.01 -1.81 0.83
C ILE A 254 3.50 -0.35 0.93
N GLY A 255 2.86 0.58 0.21
CA GLY A 255 3.18 2.01 0.32
C GLY A 255 2.86 2.56 1.71
N ALA A 256 1.89 1.98 2.42
CA ALA A 256 1.59 2.29 3.81
C ALA A 256 2.69 1.81 4.76
N LEU A 257 3.29 0.65 4.47
CA LEU A 257 4.45 0.16 5.20
C LEU A 257 5.67 1.05 4.97
N ILE A 258 5.90 1.49 3.72
CA ILE A 258 6.99 2.42 3.38
C ILE A 258 6.78 3.78 4.05
N ALA A 259 5.56 4.30 4.04
CA ALA A 259 5.22 5.55 4.72
C ALA A 259 5.44 5.45 6.24
N MET A 260 5.09 4.31 6.84
CA MET A 260 5.35 4.01 8.25
C MET A 260 6.86 3.90 8.53
N ASP A 261 7.64 3.22 7.69
CA ASP A 261 9.10 3.11 7.84
C ASP A 261 9.81 4.46 7.66
N PHE A 262 9.28 5.34 6.80
CA PHE A 262 9.75 6.72 6.67
C PHE A 262 9.49 7.55 7.94
N ALA A 263 8.30 7.43 8.54
CA ALA A 263 7.90 8.19 9.73
C ALA A 263 8.50 7.62 11.03
N PHE A 264 8.73 6.31 11.07
CA PHE A 264 9.23 5.57 12.22
C PHE A 264 10.41 4.65 11.83
N PRO A 265 11.54 5.21 11.35
CA PRO A 265 12.67 4.41 10.92
C PRO A 265 13.24 3.57 12.07
N ARG A 266 13.93 2.48 11.70
CA ARG A 266 14.76 1.73 12.64
C ARG A 266 15.78 2.66 13.28
N ARG A 267 15.98 2.55 14.59
CA ARG A 267 16.87 3.44 15.34
C ARG A 267 18.31 3.42 14.78
N SER A 268 18.77 2.27 14.32
CA SER A 268 20.09 2.06 13.70
C SER A 268 20.29 2.85 12.38
N LEU A 269 19.22 3.18 11.68
CA LEU A 269 19.24 3.83 10.36
C LEU A 269 18.53 5.20 10.37
N ALA A 270 18.09 5.66 11.55
CA ALA A 270 17.38 6.92 11.70
C ALA A 270 18.31 8.09 11.39
N GLN A 271 17.97 8.84 10.34
CA GLN A 271 18.62 10.11 10.03
C GLN A 271 17.74 11.26 10.56
N PRO A 272 18.32 12.21 11.31
CA PRO A 272 17.57 13.35 11.80
C PRO A 272 17.10 14.21 10.63
N LEU A 273 15.82 14.56 10.62
CA LEU A 273 15.29 15.56 9.68
C LEU A 273 15.83 16.94 10.02
N ASP A 274 16.03 17.79 9.02
CA ASP A 274 16.27 19.22 9.24
C ASP A 274 14.97 19.91 9.77
N ALA A 275 15.09 21.18 10.18
CA ALA A 275 13.92 21.91 10.69
C ALA A 275 12.82 22.09 9.63
N ARG A 276 13.18 22.30 8.35
CA ARG A 276 12.21 22.53 7.26
C ARG A 276 11.31 21.31 7.10
N HIS A 277 11.89 20.12 7.09
CA HIS A 277 11.13 18.87 6.96
C HIS A 277 10.24 18.62 8.18
N ARG A 278 10.77 18.79 9.40
CA ARG A 278 9.99 18.60 10.64
C ARG A 278 8.79 19.52 10.72
N ASP A 279 8.94 20.78 10.29
CA ASP A 279 7.86 21.77 10.35
C ASP A 279 6.83 21.60 9.21
N ALA A 280 7.24 21.00 8.10
CA ALA A 280 6.41 20.77 6.92
C ALA A 280 5.54 19.52 7.05
N ILE A 281 6.09 18.41 7.56
CA ILE A 281 5.39 17.12 7.63
C ILE A 281 4.29 17.19 8.70
N ALA A 282 3.04 17.19 8.23
CA ALA A 282 1.86 17.48 9.03
C ALA A 282 1.10 16.23 9.50
N GLY A 283 1.26 15.11 8.81
CA GLY A 283 0.58 13.87 9.20
C GLY A 283 0.91 12.66 8.34
N LEU A 284 0.59 11.49 8.89
CA LEU A 284 0.70 10.18 8.25
C LEU A 284 -0.69 9.54 8.14
N VAL A 285 -1.03 9.07 6.95
CA VAL A 285 -2.22 8.26 6.72
C VAL A 285 -1.80 6.93 6.10
N THR A 286 -2.13 5.83 6.77
CA THR A 286 -1.90 4.48 6.26
C THR A 286 -3.21 3.84 5.89
N VAL A 287 -3.34 3.30 4.68
CA VAL A 287 -4.53 2.57 4.23
C VAL A 287 -4.15 1.15 3.88
N ALA A 288 -4.91 0.18 4.40
CA ALA A 288 -4.68 -1.24 4.15
C ALA A 288 -3.25 -1.70 4.53
N CYS A 289 -2.70 -1.14 5.62
CA CYS A 289 -1.29 -1.36 5.98
C CYS A 289 -1.00 -2.83 6.31
N PRO A 290 -0.04 -3.49 5.65
CA PRO A 290 0.23 -4.92 5.84
C PRO A 290 1.06 -5.24 7.09
N LEU A 291 1.00 -4.41 8.13
CA LEU A 291 1.86 -4.55 9.31
C LEU A 291 1.68 -5.92 9.99
N ASP A 292 0.45 -6.34 10.28
CA ASP A 292 0.20 -7.64 10.91
C ASP A 292 0.64 -8.79 10.03
N PHE A 293 0.45 -8.68 8.70
CA PHE A 293 0.97 -9.66 7.77
C PHE A 293 2.49 -9.79 7.88
N VAL A 294 3.23 -8.68 7.93
CA VAL A 294 4.70 -8.67 8.10
C VAL A 294 5.11 -9.23 9.46
N ARG A 295 4.40 -8.86 10.54
CA ARG A 295 4.67 -9.32 11.91
C ARG A 295 4.46 -10.82 12.12
N LEU A 296 3.70 -11.49 11.24
CA LEU A 296 3.65 -12.97 11.23
C LEU A 296 5.01 -13.59 10.90
N TYR A 297 5.83 -12.92 10.09
CA TYR A 297 7.16 -13.39 9.68
C TYR A 297 8.28 -12.78 10.51
N PHE A 298 8.11 -11.51 10.88
CA PHE A 298 9.09 -10.73 11.65
C PHE A 298 8.39 -10.14 12.88
N PRO A 299 8.20 -10.90 13.97
CA PRO A 299 7.42 -10.47 15.13
C PRO A 299 7.89 -9.16 15.79
N THR A 300 9.18 -8.85 15.64
CA THR A 300 9.84 -7.65 16.15
C THR A 300 9.92 -6.51 15.12
N TYR A 301 9.14 -6.59 14.03
CA TYR A 301 9.19 -5.60 12.96
C TYR A 301 8.82 -4.18 13.42
N ALA A 302 7.96 -4.04 14.42
CA ALA A 302 7.58 -2.75 15.01
C ALA A 302 8.55 -2.27 16.12
N ASP A 303 9.48 -3.12 16.55
CA ASP A 303 10.37 -2.85 17.67
C ASP A 303 11.59 -2.03 17.23
N ASP A 304 12.32 -1.43 18.19
CA ASP A 304 13.53 -0.62 17.98
C ASP A 304 13.41 0.46 16.88
N ARG A 305 12.27 1.16 16.89
CA ARG A 305 12.00 2.29 15.99
C ARG A 305 12.06 3.61 16.74
N GLN A 306 12.28 4.68 15.99
CA GLN A 306 12.30 6.04 16.49
C GLN A 306 11.30 6.89 15.73
N GLU A 307 10.55 7.74 16.43
CA GLU A 307 9.69 8.74 15.82
C GLU A 307 10.55 9.81 15.13
N ARG A 308 10.35 9.98 13.82
CA ARG A 308 11.13 10.93 13.00
C ARG A 308 10.64 12.37 13.12
N VAL A 309 9.33 12.54 13.30
CA VAL A 309 8.65 13.83 13.53
C VAL A 309 7.89 13.72 14.85
N PRO A 310 8.35 14.37 15.94
CA PRO A 310 7.73 14.25 17.25
C PRO A 310 6.24 14.65 17.26
N GLY A 311 5.39 13.77 17.81
CA GLY A 311 3.95 14.00 17.90
C GLY A 311 3.21 13.94 16.57
N LEU A 312 3.76 13.26 15.56
CA LEU A 312 3.16 13.21 14.23
C LEU A 312 1.77 12.54 14.29
N PRO A 313 0.69 13.24 13.87
CA PRO A 313 -0.62 12.62 13.78
C PRO A 313 -0.61 11.44 12.80
N TRP A 314 -0.99 10.25 13.27
CA TRP A 314 -1.05 9.04 12.45
C TRP A 314 -2.45 8.45 12.46
N THR A 315 -3.08 8.39 11.30
CA THR A 315 -4.38 7.72 11.08
C THR A 315 -4.17 6.44 10.28
N ASN A 316 -4.67 5.30 10.78
CA ASN A 316 -4.66 4.02 10.06
C ASN A 316 -6.08 3.63 9.64
N ILE A 317 -6.29 3.34 8.35
CA ILE A 317 -7.58 2.99 7.77
C ILE A 317 -7.53 1.54 7.31
N TYR A 318 -8.51 0.74 7.74
CA TYR A 318 -8.57 -0.68 7.42
C TYR A 318 -10.00 -1.18 7.22
N ILE A 319 -10.13 -2.31 6.55
CA ILE A 319 -11.36 -3.12 6.47
C ILE A 319 -11.09 -4.44 7.20
N PRO A 320 -11.93 -4.88 8.17
CA PRO A 320 -11.70 -6.13 8.90
C PRO A 320 -11.65 -7.38 8.00
N ALA A 321 -12.36 -7.36 6.88
CA ALA A 321 -12.31 -8.44 5.90
C ALA A 321 -11.02 -8.49 5.07
N ASP A 322 -10.21 -7.43 5.07
CA ASP A 322 -8.94 -7.40 4.36
C ASP A 322 -7.89 -8.20 5.15
N ILE A 323 -7.55 -9.39 4.65
CA ILE A 323 -6.59 -10.28 5.32
C ILE A 323 -5.19 -9.67 5.43
N LEU A 324 -4.84 -8.72 4.56
CA LEU A 324 -3.52 -8.11 4.55
C LEU A 324 -3.47 -6.91 5.48
N ALA A 325 -4.54 -6.12 5.56
CA ALA A 325 -4.58 -4.91 6.39
C ALA A 325 -4.46 -5.19 7.89
N SER A 326 -3.78 -4.31 8.61
CA SER A 326 -3.66 -4.32 10.05
C SER A 326 -4.69 -3.40 10.70
N ASN A 327 -5.35 -3.89 11.74
CA ASN A 327 -6.13 -3.05 12.66
C ASN A 327 -5.26 -2.43 13.77
N MET A 328 -3.95 -2.74 13.78
CA MET A 328 -2.95 -2.29 14.75
C MET A 328 -3.27 -2.73 16.19
N VAL A 329 -3.91 -3.88 16.37
CA VAL A 329 -4.22 -4.46 17.69
C VAL A 329 -3.62 -5.85 17.79
N ASP A 330 -2.92 -6.14 18.89
CA ASP A 330 -2.44 -7.49 19.25
C ASP A 330 -3.60 -8.36 19.75
N GLY A 331 -4.58 -8.57 18.86
CA GLY A 331 -5.77 -9.37 19.04
C GLY A 331 -6.18 -10.11 17.76
N ASP A 332 -7.48 -10.34 17.58
CA ASP A 332 -8.00 -10.85 16.30
C ASP A 332 -8.46 -9.71 15.38
N ASP A 333 -8.80 -10.04 14.14
CA ASP A 333 -9.31 -9.06 13.15
C ASP A 333 -10.65 -8.42 13.58
N TYR A 334 -11.30 -8.97 14.62
CA TYR A 334 -12.58 -8.50 15.15
C TYR A 334 -12.41 -7.59 16.36
N ALA A 335 -11.21 -7.53 16.95
CA ALA A 335 -10.87 -6.66 18.05
C ALA A 335 -11.06 -5.20 17.60
N TYR A 336 -12.27 -4.70 17.84
CA TYR A 336 -12.64 -3.32 17.64
C TYR A 336 -12.59 -2.66 19.00
N ALA A 337 -11.44 -2.08 19.32
CA ALA A 337 -11.43 -0.95 20.21
C ALA A 337 -11.26 0.29 19.34
N PRO A 338 -11.91 1.42 19.64
CA PRO A 338 -11.32 2.70 19.27
C PRO A 338 -9.88 2.66 19.80
N ALA A 339 -8.91 2.55 18.89
CA ALA A 339 -7.51 2.20 19.20
C ALA A 339 -6.88 3.13 20.25
N GLU A 340 -7.47 4.29 20.49
CA GLU A 340 -7.12 5.21 21.56
C GLU A 340 -7.20 4.60 22.98
N GLN A 341 -8.01 3.56 23.21
CA GLN A 341 -8.28 3.03 24.56
C GLN A 341 -7.90 1.57 24.77
N SER A 342 -7.49 0.83 23.74
CA SER A 342 -7.07 -0.57 23.96
C SER A 342 -5.65 -0.66 24.51
N PRO A 343 -5.42 -1.43 25.59
CA PRO A 343 -4.06 -1.73 26.06
C PRO A 343 -3.26 -2.50 25.01
N ASP A 344 -3.93 -3.22 24.10
CA ASP A 344 -3.33 -4.14 23.13
C ASP A 344 -2.99 -3.47 21.79
N VAL A 345 -3.09 -2.13 21.69
CA VAL A 345 -2.72 -1.42 20.45
C VAL A 345 -1.22 -1.52 20.21
N VAL A 346 -0.86 -1.94 19.00
CA VAL A 346 0.50 -2.00 18.50
C VAL A 346 1.04 -0.59 18.41
N THR A 347 2.05 -0.29 19.22
CA THR A 347 2.77 0.98 19.15
C THR A 347 3.99 0.84 18.24
N VAL A 348 4.24 1.84 17.41
CA VAL A 348 5.47 1.93 16.61
C VAL A 348 6.25 3.13 17.12
N ALA A 349 7.48 2.91 17.61
CA ALA A 349 8.28 3.93 18.29
C ALA A 349 7.55 4.62 19.48
N GLY A 350 6.64 3.91 20.16
CA GLY A 350 5.80 4.47 21.22
C GLY A 350 4.60 5.27 20.75
N VAL A 351 4.45 5.50 19.44
CA VAL A 351 3.33 6.23 18.83
C VAL A 351 2.18 5.27 18.55
N ARG A 352 0.95 5.72 18.85
CA ARG A 352 -0.29 4.98 18.63
C ARG A 352 -1.06 5.59 17.44
N PRO A 353 -1.45 4.79 16.43
CA PRO A 353 -2.30 5.27 15.37
C PRO A 353 -3.76 5.44 15.84
N VAL A 354 -4.44 6.46 15.31
CA VAL A 354 -5.90 6.53 15.34
C VAL A 354 -6.44 5.59 14.26
N CYS A 355 -6.90 4.40 14.67
CA CYS A 355 -7.42 3.40 13.74
C CYS A 355 -8.89 3.65 13.40
N ARG A 356 -9.17 3.87 12.11
CA ARG A 356 -10.50 4.08 11.55
C ARG A 356 -10.90 2.86 10.72
N ARG A 357 -11.94 2.17 11.18
CA ARG A 357 -12.58 1.11 10.42
C ARG A 357 -13.39 1.72 9.29
N TYR A 358 -13.07 1.38 8.04
CA TYR A 358 -13.79 1.92 6.88
C TYR A 358 -15.14 1.21 6.66
N THR A 359 -15.17 -0.12 6.69
CA THR A 359 -16.42 -0.89 6.60
C THR A 359 -16.52 -1.92 7.71
N SER A 360 -17.74 -2.39 8.00
CA SER A 360 -17.98 -3.49 8.94
C SER A 360 -17.85 -4.88 8.30
N GLN A 361 -17.39 -4.96 7.05
CA GLN A 361 -17.24 -6.24 6.35
C GLN A 361 -16.22 -7.11 7.09
N THR A 362 -16.58 -8.35 7.39
CA THR A 362 -15.72 -9.33 8.06
C THR A 362 -15.50 -10.58 7.21
N LEU A 363 -14.42 -11.30 7.53
CA LEU A 363 -14.15 -12.60 6.94
C LEU A 363 -15.02 -13.69 7.56
N THR A 364 -15.47 -14.61 6.74
CA THR A 364 -16.15 -15.83 7.18
C THR A 364 -15.54 -17.01 6.41
N TYR A 365 -15.72 -18.24 6.89
CA TYR A 365 -15.24 -19.43 6.16
C TYR A 365 -15.83 -19.52 4.73
N ARG A 366 -17.05 -19.03 4.51
CA ARG A 366 -17.63 -18.91 3.16
C ARG A 366 -16.86 -17.92 2.30
N ASN A 367 -16.47 -16.79 2.88
CA ASN A 367 -15.73 -15.72 2.21
C ASN A 367 -14.29 -16.13 1.82
N VAL A 368 -13.73 -17.15 2.50
CA VAL A 368 -12.44 -17.75 2.12
C VAL A 368 -12.50 -18.36 0.72
N TRP A 369 -13.56 -19.11 0.41
CA TRP A 369 -13.74 -19.74 -0.91
C TRP A 369 -13.97 -18.71 -2.03
N THR A 370 -14.65 -17.61 -1.74
CA THR A 370 -14.86 -16.50 -2.69
C THR A 370 -13.69 -15.53 -2.76
N ARG A 371 -12.59 -15.80 -2.05
CA ARG A 371 -11.37 -14.97 -2.02
C ARG A 371 -11.63 -13.53 -1.58
N THR A 372 -12.69 -13.30 -0.80
CA THR A 372 -13.17 -11.96 -0.46
C THR A 372 -12.06 -11.14 0.19
N GLY A 373 -11.27 -11.71 1.11
CA GLY A 373 -10.24 -10.91 1.78
C GLY A 373 -9.13 -10.36 0.88
N LEU A 374 -8.77 -11.06 -0.21
CA LEU A 374 -7.82 -10.55 -1.19
C LEU A 374 -8.45 -9.51 -2.12
N LEU A 375 -9.73 -9.68 -2.44
CA LEU A 375 -10.47 -8.75 -3.29
C LEU A 375 -10.77 -7.44 -2.54
N THR A 376 -11.13 -7.53 -1.27
CA THR A 376 -11.39 -6.39 -0.38
C THR A 376 -10.16 -5.50 -0.23
N HIS A 377 -8.95 -6.06 -0.32
CA HIS A 377 -7.71 -5.27 -0.28
C HIS A 377 -7.69 -4.18 -1.35
N GLY A 378 -8.20 -4.46 -2.57
CA GLY A 378 -8.33 -3.47 -3.65
C GLY A 378 -9.54 -2.54 -3.55
N GLY A 379 -10.44 -2.77 -2.59
CA GLY A 379 -11.78 -2.18 -2.54
C GLY A 379 -11.91 -0.88 -1.73
N TYR A 380 -10.81 -0.21 -1.39
CA TYR A 380 -10.88 1.01 -0.57
C TYR A 380 -11.43 2.22 -1.34
N TRP A 381 -11.27 2.27 -2.68
CA TRP A 381 -11.72 3.39 -3.51
C TRP A 381 -11.97 3.07 -5.00
N ASP A 382 -12.59 1.92 -5.29
CA ASP A 382 -12.66 1.42 -6.68
C ASP A 382 -13.54 2.30 -7.63
N GLU A 383 -14.83 2.46 -7.32
CA GLU A 383 -15.82 3.15 -8.18
C GLU A 383 -16.23 4.52 -7.61
N PRO A 384 -16.39 5.57 -8.43
CA PRO A 384 -16.80 6.90 -7.94
C PRO A 384 -18.20 6.89 -7.33
N GLU A 385 -19.10 6.06 -7.86
CA GLU A 385 -20.47 5.94 -7.39
C GLU A 385 -20.58 5.19 -6.05
N ARG A 386 -19.57 4.39 -5.68
CA ARG A 386 -19.56 3.66 -4.41
C ARG A 386 -18.99 4.51 -3.28
N GLU A 387 -19.33 4.17 -2.05
CA GLU A 387 -18.60 4.67 -0.90
C GLU A 387 -17.11 4.30 -1.04
N ASN A 388 -16.25 5.19 -0.59
CA ASN A 388 -14.80 4.97 -0.52
C ASN A 388 -14.24 5.56 0.78
N CYS A 389 -13.04 5.13 1.18
CA CYS A 389 -12.44 5.56 2.43
C CYS A 389 -11.79 6.95 2.37
N LEU A 390 -11.79 7.63 1.21
CA LEU A 390 -11.04 8.88 1.01
C LEU A 390 -11.62 10.03 1.83
N HIS A 391 -12.89 9.97 2.24
CA HIS A 391 -13.44 10.92 3.21
C HIS A 391 -12.68 10.91 4.55
N LEU A 392 -12.20 9.74 5.01
CA LEU A 392 -11.38 9.62 6.21
C LEU A 392 -9.97 10.19 6.00
N VAL A 393 -9.40 9.98 4.80
CA VAL A 393 -8.11 10.56 4.41
C VAL A 393 -8.21 12.09 4.40
N MET A 394 -9.25 12.62 3.77
CA MET A 394 -9.47 14.06 3.65
C MET A 394 -9.72 14.76 4.97
N ARG A 395 -10.41 14.12 5.92
CA ARG A 395 -10.60 14.65 7.27
C ARG A 395 -9.26 14.92 8.00
N GLN A 396 -8.21 14.16 7.68
CA GLN A 396 -6.86 14.38 8.21
C GLN A 396 -6.12 15.50 7.49
N ILE A 397 -6.24 15.58 6.16
CA ILE A 397 -5.41 16.45 5.32
C ILE A 397 -5.97 17.88 5.24
N CYS A 398 -7.30 18.00 5.13
CA CYS A 398 -8.00 19.27 4.95
C CYS A 398 -9.21 19.37 5.91
N PRO A 399 -8.99 19.43 7.24
CA PRO A 399 -10.09 19.41 8.22
C PRO A 399 -11.03 20.62 8.07
N GLU A 400 -10.49 21.81 7.76
CA GLU A 400 -11.28 23.05 7.67
C GLU A 400 -12.11 23.13 6.39
N THR A 401 -11.56 22.69 5.26
CA THR A 401 -12.23 22.78 3.95
C THR A 401 -13.39 21.78 3.80
N LEU A 402 -13.45 20.75 4.65
CA LEU A 402 -14.41 19.65 4.53
C LEU A 402 -15.18 19.34 5.82
N ALA A 403 -15.08 20.17 6.86
CA ALA A 403 -15.89 20.02 8.07
C ALA A 403 -17.40 19.99 7.74
N ASP A 404 -17.85 20.82 6.79
CA ASP A 404 -19.23 20.83 6.31
C ASP A 404 -19.54 19.70 5.30
N ALA A 405 -18.50 19.16 4.66
CA ALA A 405 -18.62 18.06 3.71
C ALA A 405 -18.64 16.67 4.39
N THR A 406 -18.26 16.55 5.66
CA THR A 406 -18.05 15.25 6.31
C THR A 406 -18.99 14.95 7.48
N ALA A 407 -20.02 15.77 7.69
CA ALA A 407 -21.13 15.41 8.59
C ALA A 407 -21.67 14.02 8.21
N GLU A 408 -21.53 13.06 9.12
CA GLU A 408 -21.94 11.67 8.90
C GLU A 408 -23.40 11.64 8.44
N PRO A 409 -23.75 10.89 7.37
CA PRO A 409 -25.15 10.58 7.14
C PRO A 409 -25.63 9.80 8.37
N ALA A 410 -26.60 10.39 9.09
CA ALA A 410 -27.22 9.78 10.26
C ALA A 410 -27.53 8.31 9.97
N THR A 411 -26.82 7.42 10.67
CA THR A 411 -26.98 5.96 10.72
C THR A 411 -28.10 5.43 9.80
N ALA A 412 -27.77 5.16 8.53
CA ALA A 412 -28.68 4.48 7.63
C ALA A 412 -28.82 3.02 8.09
N THR A 413 -29.82 2.75 8.94
CA THR A 413 -30.30 1.42 9.31
C THR A 413 -31.02 0.70 8.15
N GLY A 414 -30.76 1.10 6.90
CA GLY A 414 -31.35 0.52 5.69
C GLY A 414 -30.57 -0.72 5.26
N GLY A 415 -31.18 -1.89 5.47
CA GLY A 415 -30.60 -3.17 5.07
C GLY A 415 -30.14 -3.20 3.62
N TRP A 416 -28.91 -3.66 3.43
CA TRP A 416 -28.33 -3.98 2.13
C TRP A 416 -29.17 -5.06 1.44
N ARG A 417 -29.85 -4.72 0.33
CA ARG A 417 -30.30 -5.74 -0.62
C ARG A 417 -29.09 -6.24 -1.39
N ARG A 418 -28.93 -7.56 -1.37
CA ARG A 418 -27.85 -8.32 -2.02
C ARG A 418 -27.88 -8.21 -3.52
#